data_AF-A0A933DNS8-F1
#
_entry.id   AF-A0A933DNS8-F1
#
_cell.length_a   1.000
_cell.length_b   1.000
_cell.length_c   1.000
_cell.angle_alpha   90.00
_cell.angle_beta   90.00
_cell.angle_gamma   90.00
#
_symmetry.space_group_name_H-M   'P 1'
#
loop_
_entity.id
_entity.type
_entity.pdbx_description
1 polymer ?
#
loop_
_entity_poly.entity_id
_entity_poly.type
_entity_poly.pdbx_seq_one_letter_code
_entity_poly.pdbx_strand_id
1 'polypeptide(L)'
;MSTQESMEYINKGLKVPLLDAIDKYTIILIKHERAENDTNRQSIANETAFWKGVLDAYRKDGIEVRDEWIQTMKTLNEKLWDVEEEIRNAKKNKLSNEKVGELAVQLRDSNDERVAKRAKMAEALGTDFFDTGDEIPAQTPHKLPLHETIDRLTITLLKLERLQGNKNYESFQREYDFYSKVVDAFRKDDIDVKQEWIDDMKRANGRVWDREAAIRQGRESEFGLEEMGRRTLELRDIQMQERIPAKNRVAIEIGAPFFEVKTPANHES
;
A
#
# COMPACT_ATOMS: atom_id res chain seq x y z
N MET A 1 27.30 19.17 -22.77
CA MET A 1 26.16 19.44 -21.88
C MET A 1 25.12 18.38 -22.19
N SER A 2 25.12 17.31 -21.40
CA SER A 2 24.25 16.14 -21.59
C SER A 2 22.91 16.45 -20.95
N THR A 3 21.87 16.60 -21.75
CA THR A 3 20.50 16.58 -21.28
C THR A 3 20.23 15.22 -20.66
N GLN A 4 19.94 15.22 -19.37
CA GLN A 4 19.43 14.07 -18.62
C GLN A 4 18.09 13.70 -19.26
N GLU A 5 18.08 12.68 -20.12
CA GLU A 5 16.84 12.08 -20.62
C GLU A 5 16.12 11.47 -19.42
N SER A 6 15.16 12.21 -18.88
CA SER A 6 14.18 11.68 -17.95
C SER A 6 13.47 10.54 -18.67
N MET A 7 13.57 9.31 -18.16
CA MET A 7 12.92 8.12 -18.72
C MET A 7 11.46 8.43 -19.07
N GLU A 8 11.19 8.61 -20.37
CA GLU A 8 9.85 8.82 -20.89
C GLU A 8 9.10 7.50 -20.82
N TYR A 9 8.20 7.46 -19.85
CA TYR A 9 7.48 6.27 -19.48
C TYR A 9 6.31 5.99 -20.43
N ILE A 10 6.56 5.19 -21.47
CA ILE A 10 5.58 4.69 -22.44
C ILE A 10 4.57 3.74 -21.76
N ASN A 11 3.26 4.08 -21.77
CA ASN A 11 2.11 3.27 -22.25
C ASN A 11 0.76 3.93 -21.87
N LYS A 12 -0.18 4.07 -22.82
CA LYS A 12 -1.51 4.67 -22.66
C LYS A 12 -2.53 3.84 -21.85
N GLY A 13 -2.24 2.55 -21.59
CA GLY A 13 -3.23 1.60 -21.06
C GLY A 13 -3.11 1.12 -19.60
N LEU A 14 -2.06 1.48 -18.84
CA LEU A 14 -1.88 0.96 -17.47
C LEU A 14 -1.58 2.10 -16.49
N LYS A 15 -2.58 2.53 -15.73
CA LYS A 15 -2.49 3.68 -14.83
C LYS A 15 -2.59 3.26 -13.40
N VAL A 16 -1.93 4.00 -12.52
CA VAL A 16 -2.18 3.85 -11.08
C VAL A 16 -3.70 3.97 -10.86
N PRO A 17 -4.38 2.96 -10.29
CA PRO A 17 -5.79 3.09 -9.94
C PRO A 17 -6.03 4.37 -9.14
N LEU A 18 -6.96 5.23 -9.57
CA LEU A 18 -7.17 6.54 -8.95
C LEU A 18 -7.40 6.44 -7.43
N LEU A 19 -8.18 5.47 -6.98
CA LEU A 19 -8.41 5.27 -5.54
C LEU A 19 -7.18 4.76 -4.79
N ASP A 20 -6.25 4.07 -5.47
CA ASP A 20 -4.94 3.73 -4.88
C ASP A 20 -4.06 4.97 -4.78
N ALA A 21 -4.07 5.84 -5.79
CA ALA A 21 -3.37 7.12 -5.73
C ALA A 21 -3.89 8.00 -4.59
N ILE A 22 -5.21 8.10 -4.41
CA ILE A 22 -5.81 8.87 -3.32
C ILE A 22 -5.42 8.28 -1.96
N ASP A 23 -5.56 6.96 -1.78
CA ASP A 23 -5.21 6.31 -0.51
C ASP A 23 -3.72 6.49 -0.18
N LYS A 24 -2.84 6.23 -1.15
CA LYS A 24 -1.39 6.41 -0.98
C LYS A 24 -1.03 7.85 -0.68
N TYR A 25 -1.51 8.79 -1.49
CA TYR A 25 -1.26 10.22 -1.31
C TYR A 25 -1.64 10.69 0.10
N THR A 26 -2.81 10.29 0.61
CA THR A 26 -3.27 10.70 1.94
C THR A 26 -2.45 10.08 3.07
N ILE A 27 -2.02 8.82 2.97
CA ILE A 27 -1.10 8.21 3.95
C ILE A 27 0.22 8.97 3.99
N ILE A 28 0.77 9.32 2.82
CA ILE A 28 2.08 9.94 2.72
C ILE A 28 2.01 11.41 3.13
N LEU A 29 0.89 12.08 2.90
CA LEU A 29 0.65 13.43 3.40
C LEU A 29 0.72 13.46 4.94
N ILE A 30 0.12 12.49 5.62
CA ILE A 30 0.21 12.35 7.09
C ILE A 30 1.66 12.10 7.52
N LYS A 31 2.38 11.21 6.81
CA LYS A 31 3.81 10.97 7.07
C LYS A 31 4.60 12.27 6.93
N HIS A 32 4.40 13.01 5.85
CA HIS A 32 5.09 14.26 5.57
C HIS A 32 4.81 15.32 6.64
N GLU A 33 3.55 15.45 7.09
CA GLU A 33 3.14 16.35 8.17
C GLU A 33 3.77 15.97 9.52
N ARG A 34 3.93 14.68 9.81
CA ARG A 34 4.43 14.20 11.12
C ARG A 34 5.93 13.91 11.16
N ALA A 35 6.64 13.91 10.03
CA ALA A 35 8.06 13.57 9.91
C ALA A 35 9.01 14.77 10.06
N GLU A 36 8.75 15.70 10.99
CA GLU A 36 9.46 16.99 11.08
C GLU A 36 10.99 16.90 11.26
N ASN A 37 11.53 15.77 11.74
CA ASN A 37 12.98 15.57 11.95
C ASN A 37 13.50 14.25 11.35
N ASP A 38 12.78 13.65 10.39
CA ASP A 38 13.18 12.37 9.81
C ASP A 38 14.35 12.54 8.83
N THR A 39 15.39 11.72 8.97
CA THR A 39 16.54 11.68 8.05
C THR A 39 16.14 11.33 6.61
N ASN A 40 14.96 10.74 6.44
CA ASN A 40 14.38 10.37 5.14
C ASN A 40 13.38 11.40 4.60
N ARG A 41 13.35 12.63 5.13
CA ARG A 41 12.44 13.70 4.66
C ARG A 41 12.46 13.88 3.14
N GLN A 42 13.62 13.75 2.49
CA GLN A 42 13.72 13.84 1.03
C GLN A 42 12.98 12.70 0.32
N SER A 43 13.08 11.46 0.81
CA SER A 43 12.32 10.32 0.25
C SER A 43 10.81 10.55 0.39
N ILE A 44 10.36 11.01 1.56
CA ILE A 44 8.94 11.33 1.82
C ILE A 44 8.46 12.47 0.90
N ALA A 45 9.26 13.52 0.71
CA ALA A 45 8.94 14.62 -0.19
C ALA A 45 8.84 14.16 -1.65
N ASN A 46 9.79 13.33 -2.11
CA ASN A 46 9.79 12.75 -3.45
C ASN A 46 8.55 11.87 -3.67
N GLU A 47 8.20 11.04 -2.70
CA GLU A 47 7.00 10.19 -2.74
C GLU A 47 5.72 11.05 -2.76
N THR A 48 5.65 12.10 -1.93
CA THR A 48 4.53 13.05 -1.88
C THR A 48 4.33 13.72 -3.24
N ALA A 49 5.42 14.22 -3.84
CA ALA A 49 5.40 14.87 -5.15
C ALA A 49 4.93 13.91 -6.25
N PHE A 50 5.41 12.67 -6.22
CA PHE A 50 4.99 11.62 -7.17
C PHE A 50 3.48 11.39 -7.15
N TRP A 51 2.92 11.08 -5.97
CA TRP A 51 1.48 10.77 -5.88
C TRP A 51 0.60 11.99 -6.13
N LYS A 52 1.04 13.18 -5.72
CA LYS A 52 0.36 14.42 -6.10
C LYS A 52 0.33 14.61 -7.62
N GLY A 53 1.45 14.35 -8.30
CA GLY A 53 1.54 14.40 -9.76
C GLY A 53 0.58 13.44 -10.47
N VAL A 54 0.38 12.24 -9.91
CA VAL A 54 -0.63 11.30 -10.42
C VAL A 54 -2.04 11.88 -10.32
N LEU A 55 -2.42 12.45 -9.17
CA LEU A 55 -3.74 13.07 -8.98
C LEU A 55 -3.94 14.30 -9.87
N ASP A 56 -2.92 15.15 -10.00
CA ASP A 56 -2.96 16.34 -10.86
C ASP A 56 -3.12 15.96 -12.34
N ALA A 57 -2.50 14.86 -12.78
CA ALA A 57 -2.68 14.34 -14.12
C ALA A 57 -4.13 13.89 -14.36
N TYR A 58 -4.73 13.11 -13.45
CA TYR A 58 -6.15 12.75 -13.54
C TYR A 58 -7.06 13.99 -13.66
N ARG A 59 -6.82 15.03 -12.86
CA ARG A 59 -7.58 16.30 -12.94
C ARG A 59 -7.40 16.98 -14.30
N LYS A 60 -6.16 17.05 -14.81
CA LYS A 60 -5.85 17.63 -16.13
C LYS A 60 -6.58 16.92 -17.26
N ASP A 61 -6.78 15.61 -17.12
CA ASP A 61 -7.47 14.78 -18.09
C ASP A 61 -9.00 14.77 -17.91
N GLY A 62 -9.53 15.67 -17.08
CA GLY A 62 -10.97 15.84 -16.87
C GLY A 62 -11.62 14.76 -16.02
N ILE A 63 -10.84 13.86 -15.42
CA ILE A 63 -11.34 12.88 -14.46
C ILE A 63 -11.56 13.59 -13.12
N GLU A 64 -12.76 13.43 -12.58
CA GLU A 64 -13.16 14.06 -11.31
C GLU A 64 -12.38 13.45 -10.13
N VAL A 65 -11.37 14.17 -9.65
CA VAL A 65 -10.67 13.87 -8.39
C VAL A 65 -11.24 14.78 -7.30
N ARG A 66 -12.24 14.30 -6.57
CA ARG A 66 -12.95 15.11 -5.57
C ARG A 66 -12.10 15.32 -4.32
N ASP A 67 -11.94 16.58 -3.92
CA ASP A 67 -11.22 16.93 -2.69
C ASP A 67 -11.90 16.34 -1.45
N GLU A 68 -13.22 16.15 -1.49
CA GLU A 68 -13.97 15.47 -0.42
C GLU A 68 -13.50 14.03 -0.20
N TRP A 69 -13.09 13.31 -1.26
CA TRP A 69 -12.57 11.95 -1.15
C TRP A 69 -11.18 11.95 -0.53
N ILE A 70 -10.33 12.90 -0.93
CA ILE A 70 -8.99 13.08 -0.34
C ILE A 70 -9.13 13.39 1.15
N GLN A 71 -10.00 14.31 1.55
CA GLN A 71 -10.20 14.66 2.95
C GLN A 71 -10.78 13.49 3.77
N THR A 72 -11.74 12.75 3.19
CA THR A 72 -12.32 11.56 3.82
C THR A 72 -11.25 10.50 4.06
N MET A 73 -10.43 10.20 3.04
CA MET A 73 -9.37 9.20 3.14
C MET A 73 -8.26 9.64 4.09
N LYS A 74 -7.86 10.92 4.09
CA LYS A 74 -6.91 11.48 5.07
C LYS A 74 -7.41 11.27 6.49
N THR A 75 -8.65 11.64 6.78
CA THR A 75 -9.25 11.50 8.12
C THR A 75 -9.25 10.05 8.60
N LEU A 76 -9.58 9.09 7.72
CA LEU A 76 -9.56 7.66 8.07
C LEU A 76 -8.13 7.14 8.25
N ASN A 77 -7.21 7.57 7.38
CA ASN A 77 -5.80 7.20 7.47
C ASN A 77 -5.12 7.80 8.71
N GLU A 78 -5.54 8.98 9.19
CA GLU A 78 -5.09 9.57 10.46
C GLU A 78 -5.52 8.72 11.65
N LYS A 79 -6.79 8.30 11.69
CA LYS A 79 -7.29 7.38 12.75
C LYS A 79 -6.50 6.07 12.78
N LEU A 80 -6.27 5.46 11.60
CA LEU A 80 -5.48 4.24 11.48
C LEU A 80 -4.04 4.47 11.95
N TRP A 81 -3.43 5.59 11.53
CA TRP A 81 -2.09 5.95 11.92
C TRP A 81 -1.93 6.07 13.44
N ASP A 82 -2.89 6.73 14.11
CA ASP A 82 -2.84 6.91 15.57
C ASP A 82 -2.90 5.55 16.30
N VAL A 83 -3.77 4.64 15.86
CA VAL A 83 -3.85 3.27 16.41
C VAL A 83 -2.57 2.47 16.11
N GLU A 84 -2.04 2.54 14.88
CA GLU A 84 -0.76 1.92 14.53
C GLU A 84 0.40 2.48 15.35
N GLU A 85 0.38 3.76 15.69
CA GLU A 85 1.39 4.43 16.50
C GLU A 85 1.34 3.95 17.96
N GLU A 86 0.16 3.73 18.53
CA GLU A 86 0.00 3.12 19.85
C GLU A 86 0.53 1.68 19.88
N ILE A 87 0.20 0.87 18.86
CA ILE A 87 0.71 -0.50 18.70
C ILE A 87 2.23 -0.50 18.55
N ARG A 88 2.78 0.43 17.75
CA ARG A 88 4.22 0.57 17.52
C ARG A 88 4.96 0.92 18.81
N ASN A 89 4.38 1.80 19.63
CA ASN A 89 4.93 2.20 20.92
C ASN A 89 4.49 1.30 22.09
N ALA A 90 3.78 0.18 21.84
CA ALA A 90 3.22 -0.67 22.87
C ALA A 90 4.26 -1.12 23.91
N LYS A 91 5.47 -1.49 23.47
CA LYS A 91 6.56 -1.90 24.36
C LYS A 91 7.05 -0.74 25.23
N LYS A 92 7.30 0.43 24.63
CA LYS A 92 7.71 1.66 25.33
C LYS A 92 6.68 2.07 26.37
N ASN A 93 5.40 1.99 26.00
CA ASN A 93 4.27 2.36 26.85
C ASN A 93 3.86 1.22 27.80
N LYS A 94 4.55 0.08 27.77
CA LYS A 94 4.28 -1.11 28.60
C LYS A 94 2.82 -1.58 28.53
N LEU A 95 2.22 -1.51 27.34
CA LEU A 95 0.87 -2.00 27.10
C LEU A 95 0.83 -3.52 27.28
N SER A 96 -0.21 -4.03 27.93
CA SER A 96 -0.47 -5.47 27.99
C SER A 96 -0.84 -5.99 26.59
N ASN A 97 -0.64 -7.30 26.38
CA ASN A 97 -1.09 -7.94 25.15
C ASN A 97 -2.62 -7.79 24.98
N GLU A 98 -3.40 -7.88 26.04
CA GLU A 98 -4.85 -7.62 25.98
C GLU A 98 -5.17 -6.22 25.42
N LYS A 99 -4.47 -5.19 25.90
CA LYS A 99 -4.65 -3.82 25.39
C LYS A 99 -4.23 -3.70 23.92
N VAL A 100 -3.16 -4.35 23.51
CA VAL A 100 -2.78 -4.41 22.09
C VAL A 100 -3.83 -5.16 21.27
N GLY A 101 -4.48 -6.17 21.83
CA GLY A 101 -5.62 -6.86 21.22
C GLY A 101 -6.79 -5.94 20.96
N GLU A 102 -7.17 -5.10 21.92
CA GLU A 102 -8.20 -4.06 21.72
C GLU A 102 -7.83 -3.12 20.57
N LEU A 103 -6.58 -2.67 20.53
CA LEU A 103 -6.08 -1.81 19.43
C LEU A 103 -6.13 -2.53 18.08
N ALA A 104 -5.86 -3.83 18.04
CA ALA A 104 -5.94 -4.62 16.82
C ALA A 104 -7.37 -4.69 16.27
N VAL A 105 -8.35 -4.89 17.17
CA VAL A 105 -9.78 -4.86 16.84
C VAL A 105 -10.17 -3.48 16.32
N GLN A 106 -9.77 -2.41 17.02
CA GLN A 106 -10.03 -1.03 16.60
C GLN A 106 -9.41 -0.71 15.23
N LEU A 107 -8.19 -1.20 14.98
CA LEU A 107 -7.48 -1.02 13.70
C LEU A 107 -8.23 -1.70 12.56
N ARG A 108 -8.66 -2.96 12.78
CA ARG A 108 -9.48 -3.70 11.81
C ARG A 108 -10.77 -2.96 11.48
N ASP A 109 -11.54 -2.58 12.51
CA ASP A 109 -12.85 -1.97 12.32
C ASP A 109 -12.73 -0.61 11.60
N SER A 110 -11.68 0.17 11.92
CA SER A 110 -11.35 1.42 11.21
C SER A 110 -10.93 1.17 9.77
N ASN A 111 -10.19 0.08 9.50
CA ASN A 111 -9.80 -0.29 8.15
C ASN A 111 -11.00 -0.77 7.32
N ASP A 112 -11.95 -1.48 7.93
CA ASP A 112 -13.20 -1.88 7.30
C ASP A 112 -14.05 -0.65 6.92
N GLU A 113 -14.11 0.38 7.78
CA GLU A 113 -14.70 1.69 7.43
C GLU A 113 -14.01 2.30 6.21
N ARG A 114 -12.67 2.29 6.17
CA ARG A 114 -11.88 2.78 5.04
C ARG A 114 -12.19 2.03 3.74
N VAL A 115 -12.25 0.71 3.80
CA VAL A 115 -12.60 -0.14 2.65
C VAL A 115 -14.01 0.15 2.17
N ALA A 116 -14.99 0.28 3.07
CA ALA A 116 -16.37 0.60 2.72
C ALA A 116 -16.50 1.98 2.07
N LYS A 117 -15.75 2.98 2.52
CA LYS A 117 -15.70 4.31 1.91
C LYS A 117 -15.07 4.27 0.52
N ARG A 118 -13.97 3.54 0.35
CA ARG A 118 -13.34 3.32 -0.95
C ARG A 118 -14.28 2.62 -1.94
N ALA A 119 -15.07 1.64 -1.49
CA ALA A 119 -16.06 0.97 -2.32
C ALA A 119 -17.13 1.94 -2.86
N LYS A 120 -17.64 2.86 -2.03
CA LYS A 120 -18.58 3.90 -2.48
C LYS A 120 -17.96 4.86 -3.51
N MET A 121 -16.68 5.20 -3.36
CA MET A 121 -15.96 6.01 -4.35
C MET A 121 -15.79 5.25 -5.67
N ALA A 122 -15.54 3.94 -5.60
CA ALA A 122 -15.46 3.08 -6.79
C ALA A 122 -16.80 3.02 -7.54
N GLU A 123 -17.91 2.84 -6.81
CA GLU A 123 -19.26 2.90 -7.36
C GLU A 123 -19.55 4.24 -8.05
N ALA A 124 -19.15 5.36 -7.42
CA ALA A 124 -19.33 6.70 -7.98
C ALA A 124 -18.53 6.94 -9.27
N LEU A 125 -17.39 6.26 -9.43
CA LEU A 125 -16.56 6.32 -10.64
C LEU A 125 -17.09 5.42 -11.76
N GLY A 126 -18.03 4.51 -11.46
CA GLY A 126 -18.72 3.68 -12.45
C GLY A 126 -17.80 2.76 -13.28
N THR A 127 -16.55 2.57 -12.85
CA THR A 127 -15.52 1.85 -13.61
C THR A 127 -14.82 0.84 -12.71
N ASP A 128 -14.53 -0.33 -13.27
CA ASP A 128 -13.62 -1.29 -12.63
C ASP A 128 -12.18 -0.86 -12.93
N PHE A 129 -11.46 -0.43 -11.90
CA PHE A 129 -10.13 0.15 -11.99
C PHE A 129 -9.07 -0.77 -12.61
N PHE A 130 -9.35 -2.07 -12.66
CA PHE A 130 -8.45 -3.08 -13.22
C PHE A 130 -8.93 -3.61 -14.58
N ASP A 131 -10.07 -3.11 -15.09
CA ASP A 131 -10.52 -3.44 -16.43
C ASP A 131 -9.59 -2.73 -17.42
N THR A 132 -8.69 -3.51 -18.01
CA THR A 132 -7.67 -3.05 -18.96
C THR A 132 -8.27 -2.75 -20.34
N GLY A 133 -9.49 -2.22 -20.40
CA GLY A 133 -10.04 -1.66 -21.63
C GLY A 133 -9.05 -0.66 -22.22
N ASP A 134 -8.95 -0.64 -23.54
CA ASP A 134 -7.83 -0.06 -24.29
C ASP A 134 -7.54 1.43 -24.00
N GLU A 135 -8.43 2.16 -23.34
CA GLU A 135 -8.23 3.58 -23.06
C GLU A 135 -8.83 3.98 -21.70
N ILE A 136 -8.00 4.05 -20.67
CA ILE A 136 -8.26 5.09 -19.67
C ILE A 136 -7.93 6.42 -20.39
N PRO A 137 -8.69 7.52 -20.27
CA PRO A 137 -8.44 8.77 -21.04
C PRO A 137 -7.19 9.57 -20.61
N ALA A 138 -6.75 9.38 -19.37
CA ALA A 138 -5.67 10.16 -18.74
C ALA A 138 -4.21 9.98 -19.26
N GLN A 139 -3.47 11.03 -19.58
CA GLN A 139 -2.04 10.97 -19.86
C GLN A 139 -1.24 11.13 -18.54
N THR A 140 -1.36 10.17 -17.62
CA THR A 140 -0.57 10.18 -16.38
C THR A 140 0.91 9.91 -16.70
N PRO A 141 1.85 10.85 -16.47
CA PRO A 141 3.25 10.68 -16.86
C PRO A 141 4.05 9.71 -15.97
N HIS A 142 3.43 9.15 -14.93
CA HIS A 142 4.10 8.42 -13.87
C HIS A 142 3.74 6.93 -13.86
N LYS A 143 4.74 6.04 -14.04
CA LYS A 143 4.58 4.58 -13.82
C LYS A 143 4.42 4.29 -12.34
N LEU A 144 3.56 3.32 -12.01
CA LEU A 144 3.52 2.78 -10.65
C LEU A 144 4.93 2.32 -10.26
N PRO A 145 5.46 2.69 -9.08
CA PRO A 145 6.80 2.31 -8.70
C PRO A 145 6.95 0.79 -8.66
N LEU A 146 8.05 0.23 -9.18
CA LEU A 146 8.21 -1.22 -9.29
C LEU A 146 8.10 -1.93 -7.93
N HIS A 147 8.65 -1.34 -6.86
CA HIS A 147 8.57 -1.89 -5.51
C HIS A 147 7.14 -1.94 -4.96
N GLU A 148 6.28 -0.96 -5.29
CA GLU A 148 4.84 -1.00 -5.00
C GLU A 148 4.12 -2.02 -5.88
N THR A 149 4.53 -2.11 -7.15
CA THR A 149 3.95 -3.06 -8.12
C THR A 149 4.18 -4.50 -7.68
N ILE A 150 5.40 -4.87 -7.30
CA ILE A 150 5.74 -6.22 -6.83
C ILE A 150 4.97 -6.54 -5.54
N ASP A 151 4.85 -5.58 -4.62
CA ASP A 151 4.07 -5.76 -3.40
C ASP A 151 2.59 -6.09 -3.71
N ARG A 152 1.97 -5.31 -4.61
CA ARG A 152 0.57 -5.56 -5.01
C ARG A 152 0.38 -6.83 -5.84
N LEU A 153 1.30 -7.12 -6.76
CA LEU A 153 1.33 -8.34 -7.55
C LEU A 153 1.37 -9.59 -6.66
N THR A 154 2.20 -9.57 -5.62
CA THR A 154 2.35 -10.73 -4.74
C THR A 154 1.17 -10.90 -3.78
N ILE A 155 0.55 -9.81 -3.32
CA ILE A 155 -0.72 -9.87 -2.58
C ILE A 155 -1.83 -10.47 -3.43
N THR A 156 -1.97 -10.02 -4.68
CA THR A 156 -3.02 -10.51 -5.59
C THR A 156 -2.81 -11.95 -6.00
N LEU A 157 -1.56 -12.37 -6.24
CA LEU A 157 -1.22 -13.76 -6.46
C LEU A 157 -1.63 -14.64 -5.27
N LEU A 158 -1.37 -14.20 -4.02
CA LEU A 158 -1.82 -14.92 -2.83
C LEU A 158 -3.35 -15.01 -2.72
N LYS A 159 -4.08 -13.95 -3.11
CA LYS A 159 -5.55 -14.00 -3.17
C LYS A 159 -6.01 -15.07 -4.17
N LEU A 160 -5.41 -15.13 -5.37
CA LEU A 160 -5.74 -16.12 -6.40
C LEU A 160 -5.42 -17.56 -5.96
N GLU A 161 -4.33 -17.76 -5.23
CA GLU A 161 -3.93 -19.06 -4.72
C GLU A 161 -4.83 -19.54 -3.57
N ARG A 162 -5.22 -18.64 -2.67
CA ARG A 162 -5.85 -19.00 -1.38
C ARG A 162 -7.37 -18.85 -1.37
N LEU A 163 -7.95 -18.07 -2.29
CA LEU A 163 -9.38 -17.74 -2.31
C LEU A 163 -10.10 -18.28 -3.55
N GLN A 164 -9.69 -19.45 -4.04
CA GLN A 164 -10.40 -20.14 -5.13
C GLN A 164 -11.89 -20.33 -4.77
N GLY A 165 -12.77 -20.03 -5.73
CA GLY A 165 -14.23 -20.09 -5.53
C GLY A 165 -14.83 -18.90 -4.78
N ASN A 166 -14.04 -17.90 -4.37
CA ASN A 166 -14.58 -16.66 -3.82
C ASN A 166 -15.35 -15.87 -4.89
N LYS A 167 -16.47 -15.23 -4.53
CA LYS A 167 -17.27 -14.41 -5.45
C LYS A 167 -16.49 -13.27 -6.15
N ASN A 168 -15.39 -12.82 -5.55
CA ASN A 168 -14.54 -11.76 -6.07
C ASN A 168 -13.33 -12.29 -6.87
N TYR A 169 -13.24 -13.61 -7.13
CA TYR A 169 -12.06 -14.22 -7.76
C TYR A 169 -11.67 -13.59 -9.10
N GLU A 170 -12.66 -13.32 -9.96
CA GLU A 170 -12.43 -12.67 -11.25
C GLU A 170 -11.85 -11.26 -11.11
N SER A 171 -12.27 -10.52 -10.07
CA SER A 171 -11.71 -9.19 -9.78
C SER A 171 -10.25 -9.31 -9.33
N PHE A 172 -9.90 -10.32 -8.54
CA PHE A 172 -8.50 -10.58 -8.17
C PHE A 172 -7.65 -10.96 -9.38
N GLN A 173 -8.23 -11.68 -10.36
CA GLN A 173 -7.53 -12.03 -11.60
C GLN A 173 -7.23 -10.78 -12.43
N ARG A 174 -8.20 -9.87 -12.59
CA ARG A 174 -7.97 -8.59 -13.28
C ARG A 174 -6.90 -7.75 -12.57
N GLU A 175 -6.94 -7.71 -11.23
CA GLU A 175 -5.93 -7.03 -10.41
C GLU A 175 -4.52 -7.61 -10.65
N TYR A 176 -4.39 -8.94 -10.65
CA TYR A 176 -3.15 -9.64 -10.95
C TYR A 176 -2.65 -9.39 -12.38
N ASP A 177 -3.53 -9.48 -13.38
CA ASP A 177 -3.19 -9.26 -14.78
C ASP A 177 -2.67 -7.83 -14.99
N PHE A 178 -3.31 -6.85 -14.34
CA PHE A 178 -2.88 -5.46 -14.36
C PHE A 178 -1.44 -5.32 -13.84
N TYR A 179 -1.17 -5.77 -12.60
CA TYR A 179 0.16 -5.60 -12.01
C TYR A 179 1.23 -6.44 -12.74
N SER A 180 0.86 -7.59 -13.30
CA SER A 180 1.74 -8.40 -14.15
C SER A 180 2.16 -7.63 -15.40
N LYS A 181 1.22 -6.96 -16.08
CA LYS A 181 1.52 -6.11 -17.24
C LYS A 181 2.43 -4.92 -16.86
N VAL A 182 2.27 -4.34 -15.67
CA VAL A 182 3.16 -3.28 -15.18
C VAL A 182 4.58 -3.81 -14.98
N VAL A 183 4.75 -4.99 -14.37
CA VAL A 183 6.07 -5.64 -14.25
C VAL A 183 6.69 -5.92 -15.62
N ASP A 184 5.91 -6.43 -16.57
CA ASP A 184 6.39 -6.67 -17.93
C ASP A 184 6.79 -5.39 -18.65
N ALA A 185 6.15 -4.26 -18.34
CA ALA A 185 6.54 -2.96 -18.86
C ALA A 185 7.93 -2.53 -18.34
N PHE A 186 8.25 -2.79 -17.06
CA PHE A 186 9.60 -2.54 -16.54
C PHE A 186 10.65 -3.43 -17.23
N ARG A 187 10.33 -4.71 -17.48
CA ARG A 187 11.22 -5.61 -18.22
C ARG A 187 11.50 -5.13 -19.65
N LYS A 188 10.48 -4.56 -20.31
CA LYS A 188 10.62 -3.97 -21.66
C LYS A 188 11.48 -2.72 -21.68
N ASP A 189 11.54 -1.98 -20.56
CA ASP A 189 12.43 -0.83 -20.37
C ASP A 189 13.84 -1.26 -19.91
N ASP A 190 14.24 -2.51 -20.14
CA ASP A 190 15.56 -3.06 -19.80
C ASP A 190 15.88 -3.05 -18.29
N ILE A 191 14.85 -3.01 -17.43
CA ILE A 191 15.00 -3.24 -15.99
C ILE A 191 14.98 -4.74 -15.72
N ASP A 192 16.07 -5.26 -15.15
CA ASP A 192 16.18 -6.64 -14.69
C ASP A 192 15.30 -6.87 -13.44
N VAL A 193 14.02 -7.21 -13.67
CA VAL A 193 13.10 -7.58 -12.59
C VAL A 193 13.40 -8.99 -12.11
N LYS A 194 14.17 -9.07 -11.02
CA LYS A 194 14.64 -10.34 -10.46
C LYS A 194 13.52 -11.16 -9.84
N GLN A 195 13.50 -12.46 -10.12
CA GLN A 195 12.53 -13.39 -9.52
C GLN A 195 12.63 -13.44 -7.99
N GLU A 196 13.84 -13.31 -7.42
CA GLU A 196 14.06 -13.27 -5.98
C GLU A 196 13.29 -12.14 -5.28
N TRP A 197 13.12 -10.98 -5.93
CA TRP A 197 12.36 -9.87 -5.37
C TRP A 197 10.88 -10.23 -5.23
N ILE A 198 10.33 -10.95 -6.21
CA ILE A 198 8.94 -11.41 -6.20
C ILE A 198 8.76 -12.48 -5.13
N ASP A 199 9.68 -13.44 -5.04
CA ASP A 199 9.61 -14.55 -4.09
C ASP A 199 9.74 -14.05 -2.64
N ASP A 200 10.67 -13.14 -2.37
CA ASP A 200 10.86 -12.52 -1.05
C ASP A 200 9.61 -11.73 -0.62
N MET A 201 9.06 -10.91 -1.51
CA MET A 201 7.85 -10.14 -1.25
C MET A 201 6.63 -11.05 -1.05
N LYS A 202 6.48 -12.09 -1.85
CA LYS A 202 5.40 -13.08 -1.70
C LYS A 202 5.49 -13.82 -0.38
N ARG A 203 6.70 -14.24 0.03
CA ARG A 203 6.93 -14.88 1.33
C ARG A 203 6.52 -13.96 2.48
N ALA A 204 6.97 -12.70 2.47
CA ALA A 204 6.63 -11.74 3.51
C ALA A 204 5.11 -11.46 3.55
N ASN A 205 4.48 -11.22 2.40
CA ASN A 205 3.04 -11.01 2.29
C ASN A 205 2.22 -12.22 2.75
N GLY A 206 2.67 -13.44 2.45
CA GLY A 206 2.03 -14.67 2.92
C GLY A 206 2.05 -14.79 4.45
N ARG A 207 3.20 -14.47 5.08
CA ARG A 207 3.32 -14.48 6.54
C ARG A 207 2.45 -13.42 7.22
N VAL A 208 2.38 -12.21 6.64
CA VAL A 208 1.46 -11.15 7.09
C VAL A 208 0.02 -11.67 7.05
N TRP A 209 -0.40 -12.23 5.91
CA TRP A 209 -1.75 -12.77 5.73
C TRP A 209 -2.10 -13.85 6.76
N ASP A 210 -1.19 -14.79 7.00
CA ASP A 210 -1.42 -15.93 7.91
C ASP A 210 -1.56 -15.46 9.36
N ARG A 211 -0.80 -14.44 9.77
CA ARG A 211 -0.85 -13.89 11.12
C ARG A 211 -2.06 -13.00 11.35
N GLU A 212 -2.41 -12.19 10.37
CA GLU A 212 -3.56 -11.28 10.42
C GLU A 212 -4.92 -12.02 10.32
N ALA A 213 -4.94 -13.25 9.80
CA ALA A 213 -6.18 -13.97 9.49
C ALA A 213 -7.19 -14.02 10.65
N ALA A 214 -6.75 -14.27 11.89
CA ALA A 214 -7.64 -14.34 13.04
C ALA A 214 -8.24 -12.97 13.39
N ILE A 215 -7.44 -11.90 13.30
CA ILE A 215 -7.88 -10.51 13.54
C ILE A 215 -8.92 -10.14 12.49
N ARG A 216 -8.57 -10.30 11.20
CA ARG A 216 -9.43 -10.00 10.06
C ARG A 216 -10.76 -10.77 10.06
N GLN A 217 -10.79 -11.96 10.63
CA GLN A 217 -11.99 -12.80 10.71
C GLN A 217 -12.88 -12.51 11.93
N GLY A 218 -12.52 -11.57 12.80
CA GLY A 218 -13.36 -11.29 13.98
C GLY A 218 -13.29 -12.39 15.05
N ARG A 219 -12.16 -13.11 15.16
CA ARG A 219 -12.05 -14.31 16.01
C ARG A 219 -11.57 -13.99 17.44
N GLU A 220 -11.69 -12.74 17.89
CA GLU A 220 -11.39 -12.34 19.27
C GLU A 220 -12.24 -13.08 20.31
N SER A 221 -13.46 -13.50 19.98
CA SER A 221 -14.30 -14.32 20.86
C SER A 221 -13.78 -15.75 21.05
N GLU A 222 -13.01 -16.26 20.08
CA GLU A 222 -12.43 -17.60 20.10
C GLU A 222 -11.05 -17.62 20.76
N PHE A 223 -10.19 -16.64 20.42
CA PHE A 223 -8.80 -16.62 20.86
C PHE A 223 -8.55 -15.71 22.07
N GLY A 224 -9.46 -14.78 22.36
CA GLY A 224 -9.27 -13.74 23.37
C GLY A 224 -8.38 -12.58 22.89
N LEU A 225 -8.51 -11.44 23.56
CA LEU A 225 -7.79 -10.21 23.22
C LEU A 225 -6.28 -10.34 23.47
N GLU A 226 -5.85 -11.11 24.48
CA GLU A 226 -4.43 -11.30 24.76
C GLU A 226 -3.70 -11.95 23.57
N GLU A 227 -4.26 -13.02 22.99
CA GLU A 227 -3.70 -13.66 21.80
C GLU A 227 -3.77 -12.76 20.57
N MET A 228 -4.83 -11.97 20.42
CA MET A 228 -4.92 -10.97 19.34
C MET A 228 -3.80 -9.94 19.44
N GLY A 229 -3.49 -9.47 20.65
CA GLY A 229 -2.37 -8.57 20.88
C GLY A 229 -1.02 -9.20 20.56
N ARG A 230 -0.78 -10.43 21.01
CA ARG A 230 0.45 -11.18 20.68
C ARG A 230 0.65 -11.29 19.16
N ARG A 231 -0.40 -11.67 18.43
CA ARG A 231 -0.40 -11.74 16.95
C ARG A 231 -0.14 -10.40 16.29
N THR A 232 -0.67 -9.33 16.86
CA THR A 232 -0.52 -7.97 16.33
C THR A 232 0.92 -7.48 16.46
N LEU A 233 1.59 -7.79 17.58
CA LEU A 233 3.02 -7.51 17.75
C LEU A 233 3.88 -8.34 16.79
N GLU A 234 3.55 -9.62 16.59
CA GLU A 234 4.23 -10.45 15.58
C GLU A 234 4.03 -9.91 14.16
N LEU A 235 2.81 -9.47 13.83
CA LEU A 235 2.48 -8.87 12.53
C LEU A 235 3.31 -7.61 12.30
N ARG A 236 3.39 -6.72 13.29
CA ARG A 236 4.27 -5.54 13.26
C ARG A 236 5.73 -5.94 12.97
N ASP A 237 6.23 -6.97 13.65
CA ASP A 237 7.62 -7.40 13.48
C ASP A 237 7.88 -7.96 12.08
N ILE A 238 6.97 -8.76 11.52
CA ILE A 238 7.05 -9.23 10.13
C ILE A 238 7.04 -8.06 9.15
N GLN A 239 6.17 -7.06 9.37
CA GLN A 239 6.13 -5.86 8.54
C GLN A 239 7.47 -5.12 8.55
N MET A 240 8.04 -4.88 9.75
CA MET A 240 9.27 -4.12 9.93
C MET A 240 10.53 -4.85 9.48
N GLN A 241 10.61 -6.17 9.70
CA GLN A 241 11.83 -6.94 9.50
C GLN A 241 11.88 -7.68 8.16
N GLU A 242 10.74 -7.89 7.51
CA GLU A 242 10.67 -8.69 6.29
C GLU A 242 10.04 -7.94 5.13
N ARG A 243 8.79 -7.51 5.26
CA ARG A 243 8.04 -6.95 4.12
C ARG A 243 8.60 -5.60 3.67
N ILE A 244 8.89 -4.70 4.62
CA ILE A 244 9.46 -3.38 4.30
C ILE A 244 10.88 -3.52 3.73
N PRO A 245 11.79 -4.31 4.33
CA PRO A 245 13.10 -4.55 3.73
C PRO A 245 13.04 -5.16 2.34
N ALA A 246 12.18 -6.16 2.10
CA ALA A 246 12.01 -6.76 0.77
C ALA A 246 11.52 -5.73 -0.26
N LYS A 247 10.59 -4.85 0.12
CA LYS A 247 10.08 -3.77 -0.73
C LYS A 247 11.17 -2.72 -1.01
N ASN A 248 11.87 -2.27 0.02
CA ASN A 248 12.91 -1.25 -0.11
C ASN A 248 14.15 -1.76 -0.85
N ARG A 249 14.46 -3.05 -0.76
CA ARG A 249 15.51 -3.70 -1.57
C ARG A 249 15.28 -3.45 -3.06
N VAL A 250 14.05 -3.66 -3.55
CA VAL A 250 13.69 -3.36 -4.95
C VAL A 250 13.92 -1.89 -5.27
N ALA A 251 13.40 -0.99 -4.42
CA ALA A 251 13.52 0.46 -4.63
C ALA A 251 14.99 0.92 -4.72
N ILE A 252 15.84 0.41 -3.83
CA ILE A 252 17.26 0.75 -3.77
C ILE A 252 18.01 0.19 -4.98
N GLU A 253 17.81 -1.09 -5.32
CA GLU A 253 18.55 -1.74 -6.41
C GLU A 253 18.25 -1.14 -7.79
N ILE A 254 17.04 -0.59 -8.00
CA ILE A 254 16.69 0.11 -9.26
C ILE A 254 16.95 1.62 -9.21
N GLY A 255 17.48 2.16 -8.10
CA GLY A 255 17.71 3.60 -7.94
C GLY A 255 16.44 4.44 -7.92
N ALA A 256 15.35 3.92 -7.36
CA ALA A 256 14.08 4.64 -7.26
C ALA A 256 14.24 5.94 -6.45
N PRO A 257 13.50 7.02 -6.81
CA PRO A 257 13.64 8.33 -6.15
C PRO A 257 13.07 8.35 -4.72
N PHE A 258 12.36 7.30 -4.31
CA PHE A 258 11.82 7.11 -2.97
C PHE A 258 11.66 5.63 -2.66
N PHE A 259 11.52 5.34 -1.38
CA PHE A 259 11.27 4.02 -0.81
C PHE A 259 10.36 4.14 0.41
N GLU A 260 9.84 3.02 0.91
CA GLU A 260 8.94 3.00 2.07
C GLU A 260 9.70 3.46 3.33
N VAL A 261 9.33 4.63 3.85
CA VAL A 261 9.77 5.11 5.16
C VAL A 261 8.73 4.74 6.21
N LYS A 262 9.16 4.08 7.27
CA LYS A 262 8.38 3.90 8.51
C LYS A 262 9.15 4.49 9.68
N THR A 263 8.41 5.11 10.60
CA THR A 263 8.96 5.53 11.89
C THR A 263 9.43 4.27 12.63
N PRO A 264 10.67 4.22 13.13
CA PRO A 264 11.14 3.10 13.95
C PRO A 264 10.21 2.86 15.13
N ALA A 265 10.06 1.61 15.55
CA ALA A 265 9.49 1.34 16.85
C ALA A 265 10.47 1.86 17.90
N ASN A 266 9.98 2.73 18.79
CA ASN A 266 10.80 3.20 19.92
C ASN A 266 11.01 2.01 20.86
N HIS A 267 12.18 1.37 20.75
CA HIS A 267 12.54 0.23 21.59
C HIS A 267 13.24 0.63 22.90
N GLU A 268 13.44 1.93 23.15
CA GLU A 268 14.07 2.49 24.35
C GLU A 268 13.27 3.76 24.76
N SER A 269 13.04 4.08 26.03
CA SER A 269 13.69 3.74 27.32
C SER A 269 12.70 3.27 28.38
#